data_AF-A0A7Y3LNW9-F1
#
_entry.id   AF-A0A7Y3LNW9-F1
#
_cell.length_a   1.000
_cell.length_b   1.000
_cell.length_c   1.000
_cell.angle_alpha   90.00
_cell.angle_beta   90.00
_cell.angle_gamma   90.00
#
_symmetry.space_group_name_H-M   'P 1'
#
loop_
_entity.id
_entity.type
_entity.pdbx_description
1 polymer ?
#
loop_
_entity_poly.entity_id
_entity_poly.type
_entity_poly.pdbx_seq_one_letter_code
_entity_poly.pdbx_strand_id
1 'polypeptide(L)' 'MIGSLNGKAIGFLDDNATVIIDVNGVGYRVTVVTSLFQKLAGSDGNITLFIHTRV' A
#
# COMPACT_ATOMS: atom_id res chain seq x y z
N MET A 1 -4.33 7.14 14.96
CA MET A 1 -4.87 7.36 13.59
C MET A 1 -3.69 7.61 12.67
N ILE A 2 -3.57 6.88 11.56
CA ILE A 2 -2.49 7.04 10.57
C ILE A 2 -3.06 7.77 9.34
N GLY A 3 -2.37 8.82 8.88
CA GLY A 3 -2.79 9.61 7.71
C GLY A 3 -2.05 9.26 6.41
N SER A 4 -0.83 8.71 6.51
CA SER A 4 -0.05 8.30 5.35
C SER A 4 0.99 7.24 5.70
N LEU A 5 1.38 6.45 4.70
CA LEU A 5 2.50 5.50 4.76
C LEU A 5 3.51 5.85 3.66
N ASN A 6 4.78 5.94 4.03
CA ASN A 6 5.90 6.09 3.12
C ASN A 6 6.80 4.86 3.29
N GLY A 7 6.92 4.05 2.25
CA GLY A 7 7.62 2.78 2.34
C GLY A 7 7.66 2.02 1.02
N LYS A 8 8.37 0.89 1.02
CA LYS A 8 8.53 0.07 -0.17
C LYS A 8 7.30 -0.82 -0.36
N ALA A 9 6.74 -0.84 -1.57
CA ALA A 9 5.75 -1.85 -1.94
C ALA A 9 6.46 -3.21 -2.07
N ILE A 10 6.08 -4.18 -1.24
CA ILE A 10 6.73 -5.50 -1.18
C ILE A 10 5.80 -6.64 -1.60
N GLY A 11 4.52 -6.36 -1.84
CA GLY A 11 3.57 -7.36 -2.29
C GLY A 11 2.25 -6.77 -2.75
N PHE A 12 1.65 -7.42 -3.75
CA PHE A 12 0.37 -7.07 -4.36
C PHE A 12 -0.52 -8.31 -4.33
N LEU A 13 -1.70 -8.19 -3.72
CA LEU A 13 -2.70 -9.26 -3.67
C LEU A 13 -3.93 -8.81 -4.48
N ASP A 14 -4.13 -9.46 -5.63
CA ASP A 14 -5.14 -9.11 -6.63
C ASP A 14 -6.57 -9.29 -6.11
N ASP A 15 -6.83 -10.36 -5.36
CA ASP A 15 -8.19 -10.77 -4.94
C ASP A 15 -8.98 -9.67 -4.23
N ASN A 16 -8.30 -8.72 -3.58
CA ASN A 16 -8.90 -7.64 -2.81
C ASN A 16 -8.22 -6.28 -3.03
N ALA A 17 -7.53 -6.07 -4.16
CA ALA A 17 -6.79 -4.84 -4.46
C ALA A 17 -5.95 -4.37 -3.25
N THR A 18 -5.17 -5.29 -2.69
CA THR A 18 -4.46 -5.10 -1.42
C THR A 18 -2.96 -4.98 -1.66
N VAL A 19 -2.33 -4.00 -1.01
CA VAL A 19 -0.90 -3.74 -1.10
C VAL A 19 -0.26 -3.94 0.27
N ILE A 20 0.91 -4.57 0.29
CA ILE A 20 1.77 -4.66 1.47
C ILE A 20 2.89 -3.64 1.34
N ILE A 21 2.95 -2.72 2.30
CA ILE A 21 3.96 -1.67 2.36
C ILE A 21 4.88 -1.95 3.54
N ASP A 22 6.18 -2.07 3.27
CA ASP A 22 7.21 -2.11 4.30
C ASP A 22 7.60 -0.68 4.70
N VAL A 23 7.33 -0.33 5.96
CA VAL A 23 7.77 0.91 6.57
C VAL A 23 8.73 0.58 7.71
N ASN A 24 10.03 0.71 7.43
CA ASN A 24 11.11 0.46 8.40
C ASN A 24 11.03 -0.91 9.10
N GLY A 25 10.70 -1.98 8.36
CA GLY A 25 10.60 -3.34 8.85
C GLY A 25 9.20 -3.75 9.35
N VAL A 26 8.22 -2.84 9.30
CA VAL A 26 6.83 -3.13 9.65
C VAL A 26 5.98 -3.22 8.38
N GLY A 27 5.41 -4.40 8.14
CA GLY A 27 4.52 -4.64 7.00
C GLY A 27 3.08 -4.18 7.27
N TYR A 28 2.65 -3.14 6.56
CA TYR A 28 1.28 -2.64 6.60
C TYR A 28 0.47 -3.22 5.43
N ARG A 29 -0.64 -3.89 5.75
CA ARG A 29 -1.64 -4.31 4.76
C ARG A 29 -2.64 -3.18 4.55
N VAL A 30 -2.76 -2.69 3.32
CA VAL A 30 -3.65 -1.60 2.95
C VAL A 30 -4.52 -2.02 1.78
N THR A 31 -5.84 -1.88 1.93
CA THR A 31 -6.79 -2.02 0.82
C THR A 31 -6.84 -0.72 0.05
N VAL A 32 -6.72 -0.78 -1.28
CA VAL A 32 -6.80 0.36 -2.18
C VAL A 32 -7.87 0.13 -3.24
N VAL A 33 -8.22 1.18 -3.98
CA VAL A 33 -9.11 1.05 -5.15
C VAL A 33 -8.38 0.38 -6.31
N THR A 34 -9.10 -0.39 -7.12
CA THR A 34 -8.53 -1.18 -8.24
C THR A 34 -7.71 -0.34 -9.21
N SER A 35 -8.13 0.89 -9.51
CA SER A 35 -7.39 1.81 -10.39
C SER A 35 -6.02 2.20 -9.82
N LEU A 36 -5.93 2.40 -8.50
CA LEU A 36 -4.67 2.69 -7.83
C LEU A 36 -3.79 1.44 -7.75
N PHE A 37 -4.40 0.28 -7.48
CA PHE A 37 -3.70 -1.00 -7.48
C PHE A 37 -2.98 -1.27 -8.81
N GLN A 38 -3.66 -1.12 -9.94
CA GLN A 38 -3.07 -1.28 -11.27
C GLN A 38 -1.90 -0.32 -11.52
N LYS A 39 -1.98 0.91 -11.02
CA LYS A 39 -0.88 1.89 -11.12
C LYS A 39 0.33 1.49 -10.28
N LEU A 40 0.10 0.86 -9.12
CA LEU A 40 1.15 0.46 -8.20
C LEU A 40 1.81 -0.87 -8.60
N ALA A 41 1.10 -1.78 -9.28
CA ALA A 41 1.61 -3.07 -9.72
C ALA A 41 2.81 -2.99 -10.69
N GLY A 42 3.09 -1.80 -11.26
CA GLY A 42 4.28 -1.51 -12.06
C GLY A 42 5.28 -0.54 -11.40
N SER A 43 5.06 -0.14 -10.14
CA SER A 43 5.97 0.75 -9.41
C SER A 43 6.97 -0.06 -8.59
N ASP A 44 8.18 -0.21 -9.11
CA ASP A 44 9.33 -0.66 -8.32
C ASP A 44 9.91 0.52 -7.53
N GLY A 45 9.68 0.57 -6.21
CA GLY A 45 10.33 1.55 -5.36
C GLY A 45 9.59 1.96 -4.10
N ASN A 46 10.04 3.08 -3.54
CA ASN A 46 9.44 3.70 -2.37
C ASN A 46 8.18 4.47 -2.80
N ILE A 47 7.05 4.17 -2.18
CA ILE A 47 5.76 4.81 -2.48
C ILE A 47 5.26 5.59 -1.27
N THR A 48 4.45 6.62 -1.54
CA THR A 48 3.69 7.32 -0.50
C THR A 48 2.20 7.12 -0.74
N LEU A 49 1.49 6.59 0.24
CA LEU A 49 0.05 6.36 0.22
C LEU A 49 -0.62 7.17 1.32
N PHE A 50 -1.59 8.00 0.95
CA PHE A 50 -2.50 8.62 1.89
C PHE A 50 -3.61 7.63 2.23
N ILE A 51 -3.83 7.39 3.53
CA ILE A 51 -4.73 6.33 3.99
C ILE A 51 -5.77 6.87 4.97
N HIS A 52 -6.92 6.21 4.98
CA HIS A 52 -7.93 6.40 6.00
C HIS A 52 -7.88 5.21 6.97
N THR A 53 -7.44 5.46 8.21
CA THR A 53 -7.45 4.43 9.25
C THR A 53 -8.85 4.31 9.84
N ARG A 54 -9.48 3.14 9.73
CA ARG A 54 -10.74 2.81 10.41
C ARG A 54 -10.42 1.93 11.63
N VAL A 55 -10.87 2.36 12.81
CA VAL A 55 -10.79 1.61 14.08
C VAL A 55 -12.17 1.17 14.54
#